data_AF-A0A968LCW1-F1
#
_entry.id   AF-A0A968LCW1-F1
#
_cell.length_a   1.000
_cell.length_b   1.000
_cell.length_c   1.000
_cell.angle_alpha   90.00
_cell.angle_beta   90.00
_cell.angle_gamma   90.00
#
_symmetry.space_group_name_H-M   'P 1'
#
loop_
_entity.id
_entity.type
_entity.pdbx_description
1 polymer ?
#
loop_
_entity_poly.entity_id
_entity_poly.type
_entity_poly.pdbx_seq_one_letter_code
_entity_poly.pdbx_strand_id
1 'polypeptide(L)'
;MELIAGRTAALVVKLPAPATRLYVKLWVRDLQSRQVLEGPYILQGFIPNGLGSDIITVELTVPYGIVEIRFEAIAVEAHTHRESYKVTLDRTVQPPAPPTLPEF
;
A
#
# COMPACT_ATOMS: atom_id res chain seq x y z
N MET A 1 3.28 4.25 -10.44
CA MET A 1 1.99 4.64 -9.84
C MET A 1 2.09 6.11 -9.52
N GLU A 2 1.24 6.90 -10.14
CA GLU A 2 1.01 8.29 -9.77
C GLU A 2 -0.01 8.31 -8.62
N LEU A 3 0.31 8.99 -7.53
CA LEU A 3 -0.61 9.20 -6.41
C LEU A 3 -1.13 10.61 -6.46
N ILE A 4 -2.45 10.79 -6.35
CA ILE A 4 -3.09 12.10 -6.35
C ILE A 4 -3.91 12.20 -5.06
N ALA A 5 -3.71 13.27 -4.30
CA ALA A 5 -4.45 13.51 -3.08
C ALA A 5 -5.97 13.55 -3.33
N GLY A 6 -6.73 12.89 -2.44
CA GLY A 6 -8.17 12.72 -2.56
C GLY A 6 -8.62 11.61 -3.53
N ARG A 7 -7.69 10.89 -4.17
CA ARG A 7 -8.03 9.77 -5.07
C ARG A 7 -7.66 8.42 -4.46
N THR A 8 -8.39 7.39 -4.89
CA THR A 8 -8.05 6.00 -4.58
C THR A 8 -6.95 5.50 -5.51
N ALA A 9 -5.95 4.82 -4.95
CA ALA A 9 -4.85 4.20 -5.66
C ALA A 9 -4.80 2.71 -5.37
N ALA A 10 -4.46 1.91 -6.38
CA ALA A 10 -4.31 0.47 -6.26
C ALA A 10 -2.85 0.10 -5.96
N LEU A 11 -2.61 -0.51 -4.81
CA LEU A 11 -1.32 -1.08 -4.42
C LEU A 11 -1.34 -2.58 -4.64
N VAL A 12 -0.36 -3.08 -5.39
CA VAL A 12 -0.16 -4.52 -5.59
C VAL A 12 0.96 -5.00 -4.67
N VAL A 13 0.63 -5.95 -3.80
CA VAL A 13 1.61 -6.66 -2.97
C VAL A 13 1.88 -8.01 -3.60
N LYS A 14 3.17 -8.36 -3.74
CA LYS A 14 3.63 -9.57 -4.40
C LYS A 14 4.47 -10.43 -3.44
N LEU A 15 4.20 -11.73 -3.43
CA LEU A 15 4.99 -12.74 -2.72
C LEU A 15 5.48 -13.83 -3.69
N PRO A 16 6.61 -14.50 -3.41
CA PRO A 16 6.97 -15.73 -4.12
C PRO A 16 5.88 -16.79 -3.97
N ALA A 17 5.52 -17.47 -5.06
CA ALA A 17 4.54 -18.54 -5.03
C ALA A 17 5.16 -19.88 -4.57
N PRO A 18 4.43 -20.73 -3.83
CA PRO A 18 3.09 -20.50 -3.29
C PRO A 18 3.13 -19.77 -1.93
N ALA A 19 2.27 -18.76 -1.76
CA ALA A 19 2.16 -17.97 -0.54
C ALA A 19 1.09 -18.49 0.45
N THR A 20 0.71 -19.77 0.36
CA THR A 20 -0.46 -20.38 1.03
C THR A 20 -0.43 -20.31 2.58
N ARG A 21 0.72 -19.99 3.18
CA ARG A 21 0.90 -19.89 4.65
C ARG A 21 1.42 -18.52 5.10
N LEU A 22 1.44 -17.55 4.19
CA LEU A 22 1.92 -16.21 4.45
C LEU A 22 0.74 -15.24 4.51
N TYR A 23 0.77 -14.34 5.47
CA TYR A 23 0.01 -13.11 5.43
C TYR A 23 0.97 -11.92 5.46
N VAL A 24 0.52 -10.77 4.97
CA VAL A 24 1.32 -9.54 4.99
C VAL A 24 0.68 -8.53 5.91
N LYS A 25 1.48 -7.95 6.81
CA LYS A 25 1.12 -6.74 7.54
C LYS A 25 1.56 -5.54 6.69
N LEU A 26 0.65 -4.64 6.37
CA LEU A 26 0.90 -3.43 5.58
C LEU A 26 0.57 -2.17 6.39
N TRP A 27 1.46 -1.19 6.39
CA TRP A 27 1.25 0.14 6.98
C TRP A 27 1.41 1.22 5.93
N VAL A 28 0.65 2.30 6.10
CA VAL A 28 0.76 3.53 5.31
C VAL A 28 1.15 4.66 6.24
N ARG A 29 2.22 5.38 5.91
CA ARG A 29 2.71 6.52 6.70
C ARG A 29 2.78 7.78 5.88
N ASP A 30 2.50 8.91 6.53
CA ASP A 30 2.88 10.22 6.03
C ASP A 30 4.33 10.50 6.43
N LEU A 31 5.18 10.79 5.47
CA LEU A 31 6.59 11.10 5.75
C LEU A 31 6.79 12.50 6.34
N GLN A 32 5.86 13.43 6.11
CA GLN A 32 5.96 14.80 6.61
C GLN A 32 5.68 14.85 8.12
N SER A 33 4.53 14.33 8.55
CA SER A 33 4.17 14.26 9.98
C SER A 33 4.79 13.07 10.71
N ARG A 34 5.34 12.09 9.99
CA ARG A 34 5.79 10.78 10.49
C ARG A 34 4.68 9.98 11.19
N GLN A 35 3.42 10.34 10.98
CA GLN A 35 2.28 9.61 11.53
C GLN A 35 1.92 8.42 10.65
N VAL A 36 1.40 7.36 11.28
CA VAL A 36 0.74 6.26 10.58
C VAL A 36 -0.62 6.79 10.13
N LEU A 37 -0.82 6.85 8.82
CA LEU A 37 -2.09 7.24 8.24
C LEU A 37 -3.10 6.10 8.39
N GLU A 38 -2.66 4.87 8.10
CA GLU A 38 -3.51 3.69 8.13
C GLU A 38 -2.72 2.40 8.44
N GLY A 39 -3.42 1.40 9.00
CA GLY A 39 -2.93 0.05 9.24
C GLY A 39 -2.63 -0.31 10.72
N PRO A 40 -2.13 -1.52 11.00
CA PRO A 40 -1.75 -2.54 10.01
C PRO A 40 -2.95 -3.16 9.31
N TYR A 41 -2.94 -3.14 7.97
CA TYR A 41 -3.79 -4.01 7.18
C TYR A 41 -3.21 -5.42 7.19
N ILE A 42 -4.05 -6.40 7.48
CA ILE A 42 -3.69 -7.81 7.36
C ILE A 42 -4.16 -8.30 5.98
N LEU A 43 -3.21 -8.61 5.12
CA LEU A 43 -3.45 -9.07 3.75
C LEU A 43 -3.23 -10.58 3.68
N GLN A 44 -4.26 -11.29 3.24
CA GLN A 44 -4.29 -12.74 3.10
C GLN A 44 -5.11 -13.13 1.87
N GLY A 45 -4.99 -14.37 1.39
CA GLY A 45 -5.70 -14.82 0.19
C GLY A 45 -5.05 -14.32 -1.11
N PHE A 46 -3.73 -14.33 -1.17
CA PHE A 46 -2.99 -14.01 -2.40
C PHE A 46 -3.36 -14.98 -3.53
N ILE A 47 -3.52 -14.45 -4.74
CA ILE A 47 -3.87 -15.21 -5.93
C ILE A 47 -2.65 -15.40 -6.84
N PRO A 48 -2.47 -16.57 -7.48
CA PRO A 48 -1.37 -16.78 -8.41
C PRO A 48 -1.46 -15.84 -9.61
N ASN A 49 -0.34 -15.22 -10.00
CA ASN A 49 -0.29 -14.37 -11.19
C ASN A 49 0.28 -15.06 -12.44
N GLY A 50 0.54 -16.37 -12.37
CA GLY A 50 1.10 -17.15 -13.47
C GLY A 50 2.59 -16.92 -13.77
N LEU A 51 3.27 -16.05 -13.00
CA LEU A 51 4.68 -15.67 -13.19
C LEU A 51 5.55 -16.04 -11.98
N GLY A 52 5.25 -17.16 -11.32
CA GLY A 52 5.99 -17.65 -10.14
C GLY A 52 5.76 -16.83 -8.87
N SER A 53 4.68 -16.04 -8.83
CA SER A 53 4.35 -15.22 -7.67
C SER A 53 2.85 -15.15 -7.43
N ASP A 54 2.48 -14.94 -6.17
CA ASP A 54 1.11 -14.67 -5.78
C ASP A 54 0.98 -13.17 -5.45
N ILE A 55 -0.17 -12.59 -5.80
CA ILE A 55 -0.44 -11.16 -5.65
C ILE A 55 -1.74 -10.92 -4.89
N ILE A 56 -1.83 -9.76 -4.27
CA ILE A 56 -3.08 -9.18 -3.79
C ILE A 56 -3.08 -7.69 -4.13
N THR A 57 -4.23 -7.18 -4.56
CA THR A 57 -4.42 -5.75 -4.82
C THR A 57 -5.23 -5.15 -3.68
N VAL A 58 -4.76 -4.03 -3.16
CA VAL A 58 -5.42 -3.27 -2.10
C VAL A 58 -5.70 -1.87 -2.64
N GLU A 59 -6.90 -1.38 -2.41
CA GLU A 59 -7.28 -0.01 -2.73
C GLU A 59 -7.10 0.88 -1.50
N LEU A 60 -6.47 2.04 -1.70
CA LEU A 60 -6.08 2.96 -0.64
C LEU A 60 -6.53 4.35 -1.04
N THR A 61 -7.23 5.08 -0.19
CA THR A 61 -7.56 6.49 -0.45
C THR A 61 -6.41 7.36 0.03
N VAL A 62 -5.81 8.16 -0.87
CA VAL A 62 -4.75 9.09 -0.51
C VAL A 62 -5.38 10.31 0.18
N PRO A 63 -5.10 10.59 1.46
CA PRO A 63 -5.69 11.74 2.14
C PRO A 63 -5.21 13.06 1.53
N TYR A 64 -6.03 14.11 1.64
CA TYR A 64 -5.61 15.47 1.31
C TYR A 64 -4.49 15.95 2.24
N GLY A 65 -3.65 16.86 1.73
CA GLY A 65 -2.55 17.46 2.50
C GLY A 65 -1.30 16.58 2.64
N ILE A 66 -1.33 15.34 2.13
CA ILE A 66 -0.15 14.48 2.10
C ILE A 66 0.71 14.80 0.89
N VAL A 67 2.01 14.99 1.12
CA VAL A 67 3.00 15.27 0.06
C VAL A 67 3.83 14.02 -0.26
N GLU A 68 4.12 13.21 0.74
CA GLU A 68 4.88 11.97 0.57
C GLU A 68 4.30 10.86 1.44
N ILE A 69 4.05 9.71 0.82
CA ILE A 69 3.58 8.50 1.50
C ILE A 69 4.68 7.45 1.48
N ARG A 70 4.79 6.73 2.59
CA ARG A 70 5.58 5.51 2.73
C ARG A 70 4.68 4.31 2.97
N PHE A 71 4.79 3.31 2.11
CA PHE A 71 4.21 1.99 2.33
C PHE A 71 5.27 1.09 2.98
N GLU A 72 4.89 0.41 4.06
CA GLU A 72 5.74 -0.57 4.73
C GLU A 72 5.04 -1.91 4.77
N ALA A 73 5.75 -2.99 4.47
CA ALA A 73 5.17 -4.33 4.52
C ALA A 73 6.13 -5.36 5.13
N ILE A 74 5.56 -6.32 5.85
CA ILE A 74 6.26 -7.49 6.41
C ILE A 74 5.41 -8.73 6.10
N ALA A 75 6.02 -9.76 5.52
CA ALA A 75 5.41 -11.06 5.38
C ALA A 75 5.61 -11.88 6.67
N VAL A 76 4.57 -12.60 7.09
CA VAL A 76 4.59 -13.40 8.31
C VAL A 76 4.10 -14.81 8.01
N GLU A 77 4.86 -15.80 8.46
CA GLU A 77 4.47 -17.21 8.36
C GLU A 77 3.48 -17.56 9.48
N ALA A 78 2.31 -18.09 9.10
CA ALA A 78 1.14 -18.17 9.98
C ALA A 78 1.27 -19.13 11.17
N HIS A 79 2.17 -20.12 11.14
CA HIS A 79 2.33 -21.09 12.22
C HIS A 79 3.42 -20.69 13.22
N THR A 80 4.55 -20.26 12.70
CA THR A 80 5.77 -19.93 13.45
C THR A 80 5.85 -18.47 13.84
N HIS A 81 5.00 -17.61 13.27
CA HIS A 81 5.06 -16.15 13.36
C HIS A 81 6.41 -15.58 12.91
N ARG A 82 7.17 -16.33 12.09
CA ARG A 82 8.43 -15.84 11.56
C ARG A 82 8.17 -14.71 10.58
N GLU A 83 8.76 -13.56 10.86
CA GLU A 83 8.65 -12.38 10.03
C GLU A 83 9.78 -12.30 8.99
N SER A 84 9.47 -11.78 7.81
CA SER A 84 10.47 -11.37 6.83
C SER A 84 11.13 -10.07 7.25
N TYR A 85 12.16 -9.66 6.51
CA TYR A 85 12.58 -8.26 6.54
C TYR A 85 11.45 -7.35 6.09
N LYS A 86 11.40 -6.14 6.67
CA LYS A 86 10.48 -5.08 6.26
C LYS A 86 10.91 -4.53 4.91
N VAL A 87 9.97 -4.45 3.98
CA VAL A 87 10.12 -3.71 2.73
C VAL A 87 9.46 -2.36 2.85
N THR A 88 10.03 -1.36 2.18
CA THR A 88 9.56 0.03 2.21
C THR A 88 9.45 0.56 0.79
N LEU A 89 8.40 1.33 0.51
CA LEU A 89 8.17 1.97 -0.77
C LEU A 89 7.69 3.42 -0.57
N ASP A 90 8.49 4.36 -1.04
CA ASP A 90 8.18 5.80 -0.91
C ASP A 90 7.61 6.34 -2.22
N ARG A 91 6.59 7.19 -2.12
CA ARG A 91 5.95 7.83 -3.26
C ARG A 91 5.56 9.27 -2.92
N THR A 92 5.89 10.18 -3.83
CA THR A 92 5.36 11.55 -3.82
C THR A 92 3.89 11.54 -4.24
N VAL A 93 3.11 12.39 -3.60
CA VAL A 93 1.69 12.62 -3.87
C VAL A 93 1.53 13.93 -4.61
N GLN A 94 0.86 13.89 -5.75
CA GLN A 94 0.49 15.06 -6.52
C GLN A 94 -0.73 15.75 -5.91
N PRO A 95 -0.79 17.09 -5.95
CA PRO A 95 -2.00 17.81 -5.57
C PRO A 95 -3.17 17.44 -6.51
N PRO A 96 -4.42 17.54 -6.04
CA PRO A 96 -5.58 17.42 -6.93
C PRO A 96 -5.58 18.54 -7.97
N ALA A 97 -6.35 18.35 -9.04
CA ALA A 97 -6.56 19.41 -10.03
C ALA A 97 -7.07 20.69 -9.33
N PRO A 98 -6.64 21.88 -9.79
CA PRO A 98 -7.10 23.14 -9.21
C PRO A 98 -8.62 23.27 -9.38
N PRO A 99 -9.31 23.95 -8.44
CA PRO A 99 -10.73 24.21 -8.57
C PRO A 99 -11.01 25.10 -9.79
N THR A 100 -12.11 24.82 -10.50
CA THR A 100 -12.63 25.68 -11.57
C THR A 100 -13.79 26.53 -11.05
N LEU A 101 -13.83 27.80 -11.44
CA LEU A 101 -14.98 28.68 -11.22
C LEU A 101 -16.02 28.45 -12.32
N PRO A 102 -17.33 28.55 -12.02
CA PRO A 102 -18.35 28.53 -13.06
C PRO A 102 -18.21 29.76 -13.97
N GLU A 103 -18.34 29.57 -15.29
CA GLU A 103 -18.45 30.68 -16.24
C GLU A 103 -19.87 31.27 -16.15
N PHE A 104 -19.96 32.57 -15.94
CA PHE A 104 -21.23 33.34 -15.89
C PHE A 104 -21.58 33.93 -17.25
#